data_AF-A0A384JEY6-F1
#
_entry.id   AF-A0A384JEY6-F1
#
_cell.length_a   1.000
_cell.length_b   1.000
_cell.length_c   1.000
_cell.angle_alpha   90.00
_cell.angle_beta   90.00
_cell.angle_gamma   90.00
#
_symmetry.space_group_name_H-M   'P 1'
#
loop_
_entity.id
_entity.type
_entity.pdbx_description
1 polymer ?
#
loop_
_entity_poly.entity_id
_entity_poly.type
_entity_poly.pdbx_seq_one_letter_code
_entity_poly.pdbx_strand_id
1 'polypeptide(L)'
;MATSFPTIVLVHGAWHTPANYKGYVSALEAQGFKVLCPQLPSCNDKFPPVSSFTEDFTAVRNVGTSLVEADERVFMTMHSYGGAVGTDAIEGLIFADRKAEGKSGGVIHLFYMCA
;
A
#
# COMPACT_ATOMS: atom_id res chain seq x y z
N MET A 1 -2.67 -10.51 -24.57
CA MET A 1 -3.09 -10.43 -23.16
C MET A 1 -3.16 -8.96 -22.82
N ALA A 2 -4.35 -8.41 -22.54
CA ALA A 2 -4.44 -7.02 -22.09
C ALA A 2 -3.66 -6.89 -20.78
N THR A 3 -2.69 -5.98 -20.72
CA THR A 3 -2.00 -5.67 -19.46
C THR A 3 -3.01 -4.98 -18.55
N SER A 4 -3.49 -5.67 -17.52
CA SER A 4 -4.28 -5.05 -16.47
C SER A 4 -3.45 -3.96 -15.78
N PHE A 5 -4.08 -2.84 -15.43
CA PHE A 5 -3.44 -1.84 -14.59
C PHE A 5 -3.01 -2.47 -13.26
N PRO A 6 -1.85 -2.07 -12.71
CA PRO A 6 -1.48 -2.48 -11.36
C PRO A 6 -2.47 -1.94 -10.33
N THR A 7 -2.63 -2.65 -9.23
CA THR A 7 -3.35 -2.14 -8.07
C THR A 7 -2.46 -1.17 -7.32
N ILE A 8 -2.97 0.04 -7.07
CA ILE A 8 -2.27 1.05 -6.29
C ILE A 8 -2.61 0.84 -4.82
N VAL A 9 -1.59 0.69 -3.98
CA VAL A 9 -1.75 0.71 -2.53
C VAL A 9 -1.18 2.03 -2.02
N LEU A 10 -2.07 2.90 -1.51
CA LEU A 10 -1.72 4.17 -0.90
C LEU A 10 -1.56 3.99 0.62
N VAL A 11 -0.32 4.12 1.11
CA VAL A 11 -0.01 4.12 2.54
C VAL A 11 0.08 5.57 2.99
N HIS A 12 -0.89 6.00 3.79
CA HIS A 12 -1.00 7.39 4.23
C HIS A 12 0.04 7.76 5.31
N GLY A 13 0.23 9.07 5.51
CA GLY A 13 1.14 9.59 6.54
C GLY A 13 0.54 9.58 7.95
N ALA A 14 1.36 9.94 8.93
CA ALA A 14 0.93 10.16 10.31
C ALA A 14 -0.12 11.28 10.35
N TRP A 15 -1.10 11.14 11.26
CA TRP A 15 -2.23 12.07 11.41
C TRP A 15 -3.12 12.23 10.16
N HIS A 16 -3.01 11.32 9.20
CA HIS A 16 -3.94 11.23 8.07
C HIS A 16 -4.83 10.00 8.22
N THR A 17 -5.91 9.99 7.45
CA THR A 17 -6.82 8.86 7.27
C THR A 17 -7.07 8.69 5.76
N PRO A 18 -7.66 7.56 5.30
CA PRO A 18 -8.08 7.41 3.91
C PRO A 18 -8.99 8.53 3.40
N ALA A 19 -9.77 9.16 4.29
CA ALA A 19 -10.65 10.27 3.92
C ALA A 19 -9.87 11.49 3.37
N ASN A 20 -8.66 11.75 3.88
CA ASN A 20 -7.80 12.83 3.38
C ASN A 20 -7.38 12.64 1.92
N TYR A 21 -7.34 11.39 1.44
CA TYR A 21 -6.91 11.03 0.07
C TYR A 21 -8.08 10.78 -0.87
N LYS A 22 -9.33 10.96 -0.44
CA LYS A 22 -10.52 10.65 -1.26
C LYS A 22 -10.46 11.25 -2.66
N GLY A 23 -10.09 12.53 -2.78
CA GLY A 23 -9.97 13.19 -4.09
C GLY A 23 -8.90 12.54 -4.99
N TYR A 24 -7.75 12.17 -4.43
CA TYR A 24 -6.67 11.50 -5.17
C TYR A 24 -7.06 10.08 -5.58
N VAL A 25 -7.66 9.31 -4.67
CA VAL A 25 -8.17 7.96 -4.93
C VAL A 25 -9.23 7.99 -6.04
N SER A 26 -10.24 8.86 -5.93
CA SER A 26 -11.30 8.96 -6.95
C SER A 26 -10.76 9.39 -8.32
N ALA A 27 -9.75 10.26 -8.38
CA ALA A 27 -9.13 10.66 -9.64
C ALA A 27 -8.42 9.49 -10.34
N LEU A 28 -7.74 8.63 -9.59
CA LEU A 28 -7.09 7.42 -10.11
C LEU A 28 -8.10 6.35 -10.51
N GLU A 29 -9.13 6.13 -9.70
CA GLU A 29 -10.21 5.19 -10.01
C GLU A 29 -10.96 5.60 -11.29
N ALA A 30 -11.16 6.90 -11.52
CA ALA A 30 -11.74 7.42 -12.76
C ALA A 30 -10.89 7.13 -14.02
N GLN A 31 -9.60 6.83 -13.85
CA GLN A 31 -8.71 6.37 -14.93
C GLN A 31 -8.68 4.83 -15.07
N GLY A 32 -9.43 4.11 -14.24
CA GLY A 32 -9.53 2.65 -14.28
C GLY A 32 -8.54 1.90 -13.38
N PHE A 33 -7.81 2.60 -12.50
CA PHE A 33 -6.98 1.94 -11.49
C PHE A 33 -7.83 1.40 -10.34
N LYS A 34 -7.49 0.21 -9.84
CA LYS A 34 -7.91 -0.23 -8.51
C LYS A 34 -6.99 0.44 -7.49
N VAL A 35 -7.56 1.15 -6.51
CA VAL A 35 -6.79 1.86 -5.49
C VAL A 35 -7.26 1.42 -4.11
N LEU A 36 -6.31 1.05 -3.25
CA LEU A 36 -6.55 0.69 -1.87
C LEU A 36 -5.80 1.67 -0.97
N CYS A 37 -6.49 2.25 0.00
CA CYS A 37 -5.89 3.07 1.05
C CYS A 37 -6.29 2.50 2.42
N PRO A 38 -5.55 1.51 2.95
CA PRO A 38 -5.87 0.96 4.27
C PRO A 38 -5.77 2.04 5.35
N GLN A 39 -6.69 1.98 6.31
CA GLN A 39 -6.59 2.79 7.53
C GLN A 39 -5.44 2.26 8.38
N LEU A 40 -4.44 3.10 8.67
CA LEU A 40 -3.39 2.74 9.63
C LEU A 40 -3.97 2.77 11.06
N PRO A 41 -3.87 1.66 11.82
CA PRO A 41 -4.33 1.57 13.20
C PRO A 41 -3.88 2.69 14.15
N SER A 42 -2.68 3.23 13.98
CA SER A 42 -2.17 4.34 14.81
C SER A 42 -2.91 5.68 14.59
N CYS A 43 -3.57 5.84 13.44
CA CYS A 43 -4.26 7.07 13.04
C CYS A 43 -5.78 6.96 13.20
N ASN A 44 -6.24 6.62 14.40
CA ASN A 44 -7.65 6.26 14.69
C ASN A 44 -8.40 7.28 15.57
N ASP A 45 -7.96 8.54 15.59
CA ASP A 45 -8.50 9.66 16.37
C ASP A 45 -8.50 9.46 17.90
N LYS A 46 -7.85 8.41 18.43
CA LYS A 46 -7.68 8.21 19.88
C LYS A 46 -6.43 8.92 20.40
N PHE A 47 -6.55 9.53 21.57
CA PHE A 47 -5.44 10.16 22.28
C PHE A 47 -5.35 9.69 23.73
N PRO A 48 -4.19 9.14 24.17
CA PRO A 48 -3.00 8.85 23.37
C PRO A 48 -3.28 7.72 22.34
N PRO A 49 -2.47 7.62 21.26
CA PRO A 49 -2.59 6.53 20.31
C PRO A 49 -2.47 5.18 21.01
N VAL A 50 -3.39 4.26 20.73
CA VAL A 50 -3.43 2.91 21.32
C VAL A 50 -2.73 1.86 20.45
N SER A 51 -2.16 2.28 19.32
CA SER A 51 -1.49 1.42 18.35
C SER A 51 -0.14 2.03 17.96
N SER A 52 0.76 1.17 17.52
CA SER A 52 2.14 1.49 17.21
C SER A 52 2.46 1.19 15.75
N PHE A 53 3.73 1.38 15.38
CA PHE A 53 4.25 1.03 14.07
C PHE A 53 3.99 -0.43 13.68
N THR A 54 4.00 -1.37 14.64
CA THR A 54 3.82 -2.81 14.36
C THR A 54 2.41 -3.13 13.85
N GLU A 55 1.37 -2.48 14.39
CA GLU A 55 0.01 -2.65 13.91
C GLU A 55 -0.17 -2.05 12.51
N ASP A 56 0.44 -0.89 12.25
CA ASP A 56 0.44 -0.24 10.93
C ASP A 56 1.15 -1.09 9.89
N PHE A 57 2.33 -1.60 10.21
CA PHE A 57 3.07 -2.57 9.40
C PHE A 57 2.18 -3.76 9.06
N THR A 58 1.55 -4.36 10.08
CA THR A 58 0.72 -5.56 9.91
C THR A 58 -0.47 -5.30 8.99
N ALA A 59 -1.12 -4.14 9.14
CA ALA A 59 -2.23 -3.74 8.28
C ALA A 59 -1.82 -3.63 6.81
N VAL A 60 -0.70 -2.96 6.52
CA VAL A 60 -0.18 -2.81 5.15
C VAL A 60 0.34 -4.15 4.61
N ARG A 61 1.03 -4.94 5.43
CA ARG A 61 1.56 -6.26 5.08
C ARG A 61 0.46 -7.21 4.63
N ASN A 62 -0.66 -7.23 5.35
CA ASN A 62 -1.80 -8.08 5.03
C ASN A 62 -2.39 -7.71 3.66
N VAL A 63 -2.55 -6.42 3.37
CA VAL A 63 -3.02 -5.94 2.07
C VAL A 63 -2.04 -6.33 0.96
N GLY A 64 -0.75 -6.03 1.13
CA GLY A 64 0.27 -6.36 0.14
C GLY A 64 0.35 -7.86 -0.15
N THR A 65 0.38 -8.68 0.90
CA THR A 65 0.42 -10.15 0.79
C THR A 65 -0.80 -10.66 0.04
N SER A 66 -2.01 -10.23 0.44
CA SER A 66 -3.25 -10.67 -0.21
C SER A 66 -3.28 -10.36 -1.72
N LEU A 67 -2.75 -9.21 -2.14
CA LEU A 67 -2.71 -8.84 -3.56
C LEU A 67 -1.71 -9.68 -4.34
N VAL A 68 -0.50 -9.85 -3.82
CA VAL A 68 0.55 -10.56 -4.58
C VAL A 68 0.29 -12.08 -4.64
N GLU A 69 -0.40 -12.65 -3.65
CA GLU A 69 -0.88 -14.04 -3.68
C GLU A 69 -2.11 -14.21 -4.60
N ALA A 70 -2.83 -13.14 -4.90
CA ALA A 70 -3.87 -13.10 -5.94
C ALA A 70 -3.31 -12.78 -7.34
N ASP A 71 -2.00 -12.96 -7.53
CA ASP A 71 -1.29 -12.69 -8.80
C ASP A 71 -1.36 -11.23 -9.29
N GLU A 72 -1.70 -10.28 -8.42
CA GLU A 72 -1.77 -8.87 -8.78
C GLU A 72 -0.38 -8.20 -8.77
N ARG A 73 -0.20 -7.26 -9.70
CA ARG A 73 0.94 -6.34 -9.68
C ARG A 73 0.59 -5.13 -8.84
N VAL A 74 1.47 -4.77 -7.91
CA VAL A 74 1.20 -3.71 -6.93
C VAL A 74 2.12 -2.51 -7.15
N PHE A 75 1.53 -1.33 -7.18
CA PHE A 75 2.23 -0.04 -7.19
C PHE A 75 2.07 0.61 -5.81
N MET A 76 3.14 0.67 -5.02
CA MET A 76 3.09 1.25 -3.68
C MET A 76 3.26 2.77 -3.76
N THR A 77 2.25 3.51 -3.34
CA THR A 77 2.30 4.96 -3.14
C THR A 77 2.38 5.22 -1.65
N MET A 78 3.43 5.87 -1.18
CA MET A 78 3.72 5.98 0.26
C MET A 78 3.98 7.43 0.63
N HIS A 79 3.14 7.98 1.52
CA HIS A 79 3.23 9.39 1.92
C HIS A 79 3.86 9.55 3.31
N SER A 80 4.95 10.32 3.42
CA SER A 80 5.62 10.66 4.68
C SER A 80 5.87 9.42 5.55
N TYR A 81 5.31 9.35 6.77
CA TYR A 81 5.33 8.18 7.65
C TYR A 81 4.96 6.86 6.96
N GLY A 82 4.03 6.89 6.01
CA GLY A 82 3.65 5.73 5.20
C GLY A 82 4.81 5.18 4.36
N GLY A 83 5.85 5.99 4.10
CA GLY A 83 7.11 5.55 3.53
C GLY A 83 7.81 4.52 4.42
N ALA A 84 7.97 4.81 5.71
CA ALA A 84 8.59 3.87 6.64
C ALA A 84 7.77 2.58 6.78
N VAL A 85 6.46 2.71 7.04
CA VAL A 85 5.54 1.57 7.20
C VAL A 85 5.49 0.72 5.92
N GLY A 86 5.31 1.36 4.77
CA GLY A 86 5.15 0.69 3.49
C GLY A 86 6.42 -0.01 3.02
N THR A 87 7.59 0.58 3.26
CA THR A 87 8.89 -0.03 2.90
C THR A 87 9.13 -1.33 3.66
N ASP A 88 8.87 -1.31 4.97
CA ASP A 88 9.05 -2.49 5.81
C ASP A 88 8.02 -3.58 5.43
N ALA A 89 6.76 -3.19 5.24
CA ALA A 89 5.66 -4.12 4.94
C ALA A 89 5.83 -4.94 3.64
N ILE A 90 6.63 -4.49 2.68
CA ILE A 90 6.78 -5.14 1.37
C ILE A 90 7.99 -6.06 1.25
N GLU A 91 8.79 -6.24 2.30
CA GLU A 91 9.93 -7.14 2.28
C GLU A 91 9.51 -8.55 1.81
N GLY A 92 10.21 -9.11 0.82
CA GLY A 92 9.85 -10.40 0.20
C GLY A 92 8.60 -10.39 -0.68
N LEU A 93 7.98 -9.23 -0.94
CA LEU A 93 6.85 -9.09 -1.88
C LEU A 93 7.26 -8.50 -3.24
N ILE A 94 8.54 -8.19 -3.43
CA ILE A 94 9.06 -7.58 -4.66
C ILE A 94 8.87 -8.52 -5.84
N PHE A 95 8.34 -7.98 -6.95
CA PHE A 95 7.99 -8.77 -8.13
C PHE A 95 9.19 -9.52 -8.72
N ALA A 96 10.38 -8.93 -8.73
CA ALA A 96 11.57 -9.57 -9.27
C ALA A 96 11.89 -10.89 -8.52
N ASP A 97 11.86 -10.85 -7.19
CA ASP A 97 12.16 -12.01 -6.33
C ASP A 97 11.06 -13.07 -6.47
N ARG A 98 9.79 -12.64 -6.36
CA ARG A 98 8.63 -13.53 -6.52
C ARG A 98 8.58 -14.19 -7.90
N LYS A 99 8.97 -13.47 -8.95
CA LYS A 99 9.05 -14.02 -10.31
C LYS A 99 10.14 -15.09 -10.42
N ALA A 100 11.27 -14.94 -9.73
CA ALA A 100 12.30 -15.99 -9.67
C ALA A 100 11.79 -17.27 -9.00
N GLU A 101 10.80 -17.16 -8.10
CA GLU A 101 10.08 -18.28 -7.49
C GLU A 101 8.91 -18.82 -8.33
N GLY A 102 8.69 -18.29 -9.55
CA GLY A 102 7.60 -18.71 -10.43
C GLY A 102 6.24 -18.11 -10.11
N LYS A 103 6.15 -17.11 -9.22
CA LYS A 103 4.91 -16.40 -8.90
C LYS A 103 4.69 -15.22 -9.83
N SER A 104 3.44 -14.86 -10.12
CA SER A 104 3.14 -13.81 -11.11
C SER A 104 2.70 -12.46 -10.52
N GLY A 105 2.26 -12.45 -9.26
CA GLY A 105 2.02 -11.22 -8.48
C GLY A 105 3.28 -10.68 -7.80
N GLY A 106 3.29 -9.39 -7.51
CA GLY A 106 4.39 -8.73 -6.81
C GLY A 106 4.37 -7.21 -6.85
N VAL A 107 5.12 -6.59 -5.94
CA VAL A 107 5.33 -5.13 -5.94
C VAL A 107 6.28 -4.76 -7.06
N ILE A 108 5.80 -3.92 -7.98
CA ILE A 108 6.53 -3.54 -9.20
C ILE A 108 7.11 -2.12 -9.14
N HIS A 109 6.65 -1.29 -8.21
CA HIS A 109 7.11 0.09 -8.08
C HIS A 109 6.89 0.64 -6.68
N LEU A 110 7.82 1.49 -6.23
CA LEU A 110 7.75 2.26 -5.00
C LEU A 110 7.77 3.74 -5.33
N PHE A 111 6.70 4.43 -4.97
CA PHE A 111 6.56 5.87 -5.15
C PHE A 111 6.46 6.55 -3.80
N TYR A 112 7.52 7.25 -3.40
CA TYR A 112 7.59 8.00 -2.16
C TYR A 112 7.12 9.44 -2.38
N MET A 113 6.20 9.90 -1.54
CA MET A 113 5.64 11.25 -1.55
C MET A 113 5.94 11.92 -0.21
N CYS A 114 6.68 13.04 -0.25
CA CYS A 114 7.01 13.81 0.97
C CYS A 114 7.69 12.95 2.06
N ALA A 115 8.63 12.08 1.66
CA ALA A 115 9.34 11.12 2.52
C ALA A 115 10.65 11.67 3.06
#